data_AF-B8RJ11-F1
#
_entry.id   AF-B8RJ11-F1
#
_cell.length_a   1.000
_cell.length_b   1.000
_cell.length_c   1.000
_cell.angle_alpha   90.00
_cell.angle_beta   90.00
_cell.angle_gamma   90.00
#
_symmetry.space_group_name_H-M   'P 1'
#
loop_
_entity.id
_entity.type
_entity.pdbx_description
1 polymer ?
#
loop_
_entity_poly.entity_id
_entity_poly.type
_entity_poly.pdbx_seq_one_letter_code
_entity_poly.pdbx_strand_id
1 'polypeptide(L)'
;KNAGKLVQAGKMLDIPLIVTEHYPEKLGRIVPELDIAHAKAVFPKTLFSMMIPEVKAKIGELYGGDLETVVLFGLESHICLEQTAMDLLKDGYTVHVAADCSVSRTQEDRKLALERLRQYGCFVSTSENVIFKLMKDKNHPAFDTVRHVVRDVSVDTGLAKL
;
A
#
# COMPACT_ATOMS: atom_id res chain seq x y z
N LYS A 1 -12.06 3.91 2.20
CA LYS A 1 -12.88 2.89 1.47
C LYS A 1 -12.02 1.97 0.61
N ASN A 2 -11.41 2.45 -0.49
CA ASN A 2 -10.58 1.59 -1.37
C ASN A 2 -9.42 0.90 -0.61
N ALA A 3 -8.68 1.66 0.22
CA ALA A 3 -7.64 1.09 1.09
C ALA A 3 -8.18 0.01 2.04
N GLY A 4 -9.41 0.18 2.56
CA GLY A 4 -10.06 -0.83 3.40
C GLY A 4 -10.33 -2.14 2.66
N LYS A 5 -10.70 -2.08 1.37
CA LYS A 5 -10.83 -3.28 0.55
C LYS A 5 -9.49 -4.00 0.40
N LEU A 6 -8.43 -3.25 0.09
CA LEU A 6 -7.09 -3.81 -0.09
C LEU A 6 -6.56 -4.44 1.21
N VAL A 7 -6.75 -3.77 2.35
CA VAL A 7 -6.37 -4.26 3.68
C VAL A 7 -7.15 -5.53 4.05
N GLN A 8 -8.47 -5.58 3.82
CA GLN A 8 -9.27 -6.78 4.09
C GLN A 8 -8.92 -7.94 3.15
N ALA A 9 -8.68 -7.67 1.86
CA ALA A 9 -8.23 -8.69 0.93
C ALA A 9 -6.83 -9.24 1.30
N GLY A 10 -5.91 -8.38 1.72
CA GLY A 10 -4.60 -8.79 2.24
C GLY A 10 -4.71 -9.74 3.42
N LYS A 11 -5.59 -9.43 4.39
CA LYS A 11 -5.91 -10.33 5.51
C LYS A 11 -6.41 -11.70 5.04
N MET A 12 -7.35 -11.74 4.09
CA MET A 12 -7.94 -12.98 3.57
C MET A 12 -6.96 -13.82 2.75
N LEU A 13 -5.96 -13.18 2.16
CA LEU A 13 -4.88 -13.81 1.37
C LEU A 13 -3.63 -14.10 2.22
N ASP A 14 -3.69 -13.88 3.54
CA ASP A 14 -2.57 -14.01 4.48
C ASP A 14 -1.31 -13.23 4.06
N ILE A 15 -1.52 -12.03 3.49
CA ILE A 15 -0.42 -11.11 3.12
C ILE A 15 -0.07 -10.26 4.34
N PRO A 16 1.18 -10.31 4.84
CA PRO A 16 1.61 -9.48 5.97
C PRO A 16 1.45 -7.98 5.73
N LEU A 17 0.78 -7.30 6.67
CA LEU A 17 0.60 -5.85 6.68
C LEU A 17 1.53 -5.18 7.69
N ILE A 18 2.32 -4.21 7.24
CA ILE A 18 3.10 -3.30 8.11
C ILE A 18 2.54 -1.89 7.93
N VAL A 19 2.30 -1.20 9.05
CA VAL A 19 1.73 0.14 9.08
C VAL A 19 2.72 1.10 9.72
N THR A 20 2.78 2.33 9.21
CA THR A 20 3.53 3.41 9.86
C THR A 20 2.65 4.63 10.09
N GLU A 21 2.85 5.31 11.21
CA GLU A 21 2.17 6.57 11.54
C GLU A 21 3.19 7.70 11.60
N HIS A 22 3.00 8.75 10.81
CA HIS A 22 3.93 9.87 10.80
C HIS A 22 3.58 10.86 11.92
N TYR A 23 4.51 11.08 12.85
CA TYR A 23 4.37 11.98 14.00
C TYR A 23 2.98 11.94 14.67
N PRO A 24 2.54 10.76 15.16
CA PRO A 24 1.15 10.54 15.59
C PRO A 24 0.71 11.42 16.76
N GLU A 25 1.66 11.93 17.56
CA GLU A 25 1.39 12.86 18.66
C GLU A 25 0.80 14.19 18.17
N LYS A 26 1.06 14.58 16.92
CA LYS A 26 0.56 15.81 16.31
C LYS A 26 -0.40 15.59 15.15
N LEU A 27 -0.19 14.53 14.36
CA LEU A 27 -0.98 14.26 13.16
C LEU A 27 -2.09 13.23 13.38
N GLY A 28 -2.13 12.61 14.56
CA GLY A 28 -3.07 11.55 14.89
C GLY A 28 -2.62 10.18 14.42
N ARG A 29 -3.35 9.17 14.88
CA ARG A 29 -3.15 7.76 14.55
C ARG A 29 -3.93 7.38 13.29
N ILE A 30 -3.77 6.14 12.83
CA ILE A 30 -4.60 5.57 11.75
C ILE A 30 -6.08 5.76 12.07
N VAL A 31 -6.82 6.15 11.03
CA VAL A 31 -8.25 6.40 11.10
C VAL A 31 -9.01 5.11 11.49
N PRO A 32 -10.00 5.20 12.39
CA PRO A 32 -10.69 4.01 12.92
C PRO A 32 -11.47 3.23 11.84
N GLU A 33 -11.80 3.86 10.71
CA GLU A 33 -12.49 3.24 9.57
C GLU A 33 -11.59 2.24 8.80
N LEU A 34 -10.28 2.27 9.04
CA LEU A 34 -9.34 1.30 8.46
C LEU A 34 -9.00 0.23 9.51
N ASP A 35 -9.67 -0.92 9.41
CA ASP A 35 -9.38 -2.07 10.28
C ASP A 35 -8.01 -2.67 9.97
N ILE A 36 -7.03 -2.34 10.80
CA ILE A 36 -5.65 -2.82 10.74
C ILE A 36 -5.36 -3.88 11.83
N ALA A 37 -6.38 -4.53 12.42
CA ALA A 37 -6.16 -5.45 13.54
C ALA A 37 -5.25 -6.66 13.20
N HIS A 38 -5.11 -6.98 11.91
CA HIS A 38 -4.21 -8.05 11.43
C HIS A 38 -2.80 -7.56 11.07
N ALA A 39 -2.50 -6.26 11.24
CA ALA A 39 -1.17 -5.72 10.99
C ALA A 39 -0.14 -6.42 11.88
N LYS A 40 0.99 -6.81 11.29
CA LYS A 40 2.11 -7.43 12.01
C LYS A 40 2.90 -6.41 12.84
N ALA A 41 2.79 -5.13 12.48
CA ALA A 41 3.34 -4.01 13.25
C ALA A 41 2.70 -2.68 12.87
N VAL A 42 2.70 -1.76 13.84
CA VAL A 42 2.40 -0.33 13.66
C VAL A 42 3.56 0.45 14.26
N PHE A 43 4.31 1.20 13.44
CA PHE A 43 5.48 1.95 13.90
C PHE A 43 5.29 3.47 13.77
N PRO A 44 5.51 4.26 14.84
CA PRO A 44 5.59 5.71 14.72
C PRO A 44 6.88 6.10 13.99
N LYS A 45 6.85 7.18 13.21
CA LYS A 45 8.04 7.70 12.54
C LYS A 45 8.01 9.20 12.32
N THR A 46 9.19 9.81 12.26
CA THR A 46 9.41 11.18 11.76
C THR A 46 10.17 11.20 10.44
N LEU A 47 10.77 10.09 10.01
CA LEU A 47 11.27 9.93 8.65
C LEU A 47 10.09 9.89 7.67
N PHE A 48 10.23 10.54 6.51
CA PHE A 48 9.19 10.52 5.48
C PHE A 48 9.05 9.14 4.84
N SER A 49 10.16 8.51 4.45
CA SER A 49 10.18 7.10 4.05
C SER A 49 9.72 6.18 5.20
N MET A 50 9.01 5.11 4.85
CA MET A 50 8.63 4.04 5.78
C MET A 50 9.81 3.12 6.12
N MET A 51 10.92 3.17 5.38
CA MET A 51 12.07 2.26 5.52
C MET A 51 12.98 2.60 6.71
N ILE A 52 12.39 2.83 7.88
CA ILE A 52 13.08 2.96 9.17
C ILE A 52 13.64 1.61 9.65
N PRO A 53 14.62 1.59 10.58
CA PRO A 53 15.21 0.35 11.09
C PRO A 53 14.19 -0.69 11.58
N GLU A 54 13.11 -0.25 12.23
CA GLU A 54 12.06 -1.11 12.78
C GLU A 54 11.26 -1.81 11.68
N VAL A 55 10.96 -1.10 10.58
CA VAL A 55 10.28 -1.67 9.42
C VAL A 55 11.21 -2.65 8.71
N LYS A 56 12.49 -2.31 8.51
CA LYS A 56 13.49 -3.21 7.93
C LYS A 56 13.67 -4.49 8.75
N ALA A 57 13.75 -4.36 10.07
CA ALA A 57 13.82 -5.50 10.98
C ALA A 57 12.57 -6.38 10.89
N LYS A 58 11.37 -5.77 10.86
CA LYS A 58 10.11 -6.51 10.73
C LYS A 58 9.99 -7.22 9.38
N ILE A 59 10.44 -6.61 8.28
CA ILE A 59 10.54 -7.27 6.97
C ILE A 59 11.45 -8.49 7.05
N GLY A 60 12.63 -8.35 7.67
CA GLY A 60 13.57 -9.46 7.88
C GLY A 60 12.97 -10.60 8.72
N GLU A 61 12.25 -10.28 9.79
CA GLU A 61 11.54 -11.25 10.64
C GLU A 61 10.47 -12.02 9.87
N LEU A 62 9.69 -11.35 9.03
CA LEU A 62 8.54 -11.95 8.33
C LEU A 62 8.95 -12.81 7.13
N TYR A 63 10.04 -12.45 6.43
CA TYR A 63 10.37 -13.04 5.14
C TYR A 63 11.77 -13.65 5.06
N GLY A 64 12.63 -13.48 6.07
CA GLY A 64 13.98 -14.09 6.07
C GLY A 64 14.91 -13.62 4.95
N GLY A 65 14.53 -12.58 4.19
CA GLY A 65 15.25 -12.11 2.99
C GLY A 65 14.55 -12.45 1.67
N ASP A 66 13.52 -13.30 1.67
CA ASP A 66 12.84 -13.77 0.46
C ASP A 66 11.70 -12.83 -0.01
N LEU A 67 11.64 -11.61 0.52
CA LEU A 67 10.66 -10.64 0.07
C LEU A 67 11.07 -10.06 -1.29
N GLU A 68 10.30 -10.36 -2.34
CA GLU A 68 10.56 -9.82 -3.68
C GLU A 68 9.73 -8.57 -3.99
N THR A 69 8.50 -8.52 -3.49
CA THR A 69 7.49 -7.55 -3.94
C THR A 69 6.79 -6.86 -2.78
N VAL A 70 6.65 -5.53 -2.87
CA VAL A 70 5.92 -4.70 -1.90
C VAL A 70 4.75 -4.01 -2.58
N VAL A 71 3.57 -4.08 -1.95
CA VAL A 71 2.41 -3.25 -2.31
C VAL A 71 2.39 -2.03 -1.38
N LEU A 72 2.48 -0.84 -1.96
CA LEU A 72 2.54 0.44 -1.27
C LEU A 72 1.29 1.28 -1.53
N PHE A 73 0.73 1.86 -0.48
CA PHE A 73 -0.41 2.79 -0.53
C PHE A 73 -0.46 3.66 0.73
N GLY A 74 -1.25 4.74 0.70
CA GLY A 74 -1.41 5.66 1.84
C GLY A 74 -1.19 7.14 1.48
N LEU A 75 -0.61 7.89 2.41
CA LEU A 75 -0.42 9.33 2.29
C LEU A 75 0.92 9.80 2.88
N GLU A 76 1.56 10.85 2.36
CA GLU A 76 1.25 11.55 1.10
C GLU A 76 1.95 10.90 -0.10
N SER A 77 1.28 10.89 -1.26
CA SER A 77 1.79 10.28 -2.50
C SER A 77 3.14 10.86 -2.93
N HIS A 78 3.30 12.18 -2.86
CA HIS A 78 4.51 12.91 -3.28
C HIS A 78 5.58 13.07 -2.17
N ILE A 79 5.35 12.52 -0.97
CA ILE A 79 6.27 12.67 0.16
C ILE A 79 6.63 11.29 0.69
N CYS A 80 5.80 10.75 1.57
CA CYS A 80 6.09 9.50 2.26
C CYS A 80 6.10 8.33 1.29
N LEU A 81 5.13 8.24 0.39
CA LEU A 81 5.05 7.12 -0.57
C LEU A 81 6.18 7.18 -1.59
N GLU A 82 6.43 8.36 -2.18
CA GLU A 82 7.50 8.55 -3.15
C GLU A 82 8.88 8.18 -2.59
N GLN A 83 9.24 8.72 -1.42
CA GLN A 83 10.52 8.39 -0.78
C GLN A 83 10.61 6.93 -0.35
N THR A 84 9.50 6.34 0.13
CA THR A 84 9.47 4.90 0.47
C THR A 84 9.70 4.03 -0.76
N ALA A 85 9.06 4.35 -1.88
CA ALA A 85 9.22 3.61 -3.12
C ALA A 85 10.66 3.69 -3.63
N MET A 86 11.30 4.86 -3.55
CA MET A 86 12.70 5.03 -3.93
C MET A 86 13.64 4.17 -3.08
N ASP A 87 13.45 4.15 -1.76
CA ASP A 87 14.26 3.30 -0.87
C ASP A 87 14.05 1.82 -1.15
N LEU A 88 12.80 1.39 -1.37
CA LEU A 88 12.47 0.01 -1.70
C LEU A 88 13.10 -0.43 -3.04
N LEU A 89 13.00 0.41 -4.07
CA LEU A 89 13.61 0.14 -5.37
C LEU A 89 15.14 0.06 -5.27
N LYS A 90 15.76 0.96 -4.49
CA LYS A 90 17.19 0.96 -4.23
C LYS A 90 17.65 -0.31 -3.52
N ASP A 91 16.83 -0.83 -2.61
CA ASP A 91 17.06 -2.09 -1.90
C ASP A 91 16.70 -3.33 -2.77
N GLY A 92 16.29 -3.14 -4.03
CA GLY A 92 16.09 -4.20 -5.02
C GLY A 92 14.68 -4.80 -5.08
N TYR A 93 13.72 -4.25 -4.33
CA TYR A 93 12.35 -4.74 -4.31
C TYR A 93 11.55 -4.33 -5.55
N THR A 94 10.62 -5.18 -5.98
CA THR A 94 9.56 -4.79 -6.92
C THR A 94 8.47 -4.03 -6.18
N VAL A 95 8.14 -2.81 -6.63
CA VAL A 95 7.16 -1.95 -5.96
C VAL A 95 5.88 -1.80 -6.78
N HIS A 96 4.76 -2.24 -6.21
CA HIS A 96 3.42 -1.97 -6.71
C HIS A 96 2.77 -0.84 -5.92
N VAL A 97 2.37 0.25 -6.59
CA VAL A 97 1.65 1.36 -5.93
C VAL A 97 0.17 1.25 -6.28
N ALA A 98 -0.69 1.12 -5.27
CA ALA A 98 -2.15 1.12 -5.47
C ALA A 98 -2.67 2.57 -5.51
N ALA A 99 -2.76 3.15 -6.71
CA ALA A 99 -3.01 4.58 -6.94
C ALA A 99 -4.36 5.08 -6.39
N ASP A 100 -5.40 4.24 -6.44
CA ASP A 100 -6.73 4.51 -5.89
C ASP A 100 -6.79 4.38 -4.36
N CYS A 101 -5.69 3.97 -3.72
CA CYS A 101 -5.46 3.94 -2.28
C CYS A 101 -4.40 4.96 -1.83
N SER A 102 -3.80 5.71 -2.77
CA SER A 102 -2.76 6.69 -2.51
C SER A 102 -3.27 8.11 -2.74
N VAL A 103 -3.07 9.00 -1.78
CA VAL A 103 -3.62 10.37 -1.83
C VAL A 103 -2.57 11.43 -1.46
N SER A 104 -2.83 12.67 -1.86
CA SER A 104 -2.11 13.87 -1.43
C SER A 104 -3.11 15.00 -1.20
N ARG A 105 -2.64 16.08 -0.59
CA ARG A 105 -3.48 17.26 -0.33
C ARG A 105 -4.04 17.88 -1.61
N THR A 106 -3.31 17.84 -2.72
CA THR A 106 -3.77 18.33 -4.02
C THR A 106 -3.75 17.22 -5.07
N GLN A 107 -4.57 17.36 -6.12
CA GLN A 107 -4.53 16.44 -7.26
C GLN A 107 -3.28 16.65 -8.12
N GLU A 108 -2.73 17.86 -8.16
CA GLU A 108 -1.46 18.17 -8.83
C GLU A 108 -0.33 17.33 -8.25
N ASP A 109 -0.12 17.43 -6.93
CA ASP A 109 0.93 16.69 -6.23
C ASP A 109 0.75 15.17 -6.39
N ARG A 110 -0.51 14.72 -6.27
CA ARG A 110 -0.84 13.30 -6.40
C ARG A 110 -0.53 12.77 -7.80
N LYS A 111 -1.01 13.45 -8.84
CA LYS A 111 -0.86 12.99 -10.24
C LYS A 111 0.61 13.01 -10.66
N LEU A 112 1.34 14.09 -10.35
CA LEU A 112 2.76 14.19 -10.65
C LEU A 112 3.60 13.13 -9.89
N ALA A 113 3.28 12.85 -8.64
CA ALA A 113 3.94 11.77 -7.90
C ALA A 113 3.70 10.39 -8.51
N LEU A 114 2.46 10.08 -8.88
CA LEU A 114 2.14 8.81 -9.54
C LEU A 114 2.84 8.67 -10.90
N GLU A 115 3.05 9.77 -11.62
CA GLU A 115 3.85 9.78 -12.85
C GLU A 115 5.33 9.49 -12.57
N ARG A 116 5.94 10.20 -11.62
CA ARG A 116 7.35 9.96 -11.22
C ARG A 116 7.56 8.55 -10.69
N LEU A 117 6.64 8.02 -9.90
CA LEU A 117 6.68 6.64 -9.42
C LEU A 117 6.73 5.63 -10.58
N ARG A 118 5.98 5.85 -11.67
CA ARG A 118 6.11 5.02 -12.89
C ARG A 118 7.50 5.15 -13.51
N GLN A 119 8.03 6.38 -13.60
CA GLN A 119 9.36 6.65 -14.17
C GLN A 119 10.49 6.04 -13.34
N TYR A 120 10.32 5.94 -12.01
CA TYR A 120 11.26 5.26 -11.12
C TYR A 120 11.23 3.73 -11.26
N GLY A 121 10.22 3.18 -11.95
CA GLY A 121 10.09 1.73 -12.17
C GLY A 121 9.02 1.07 -11.29
N CYS A 122 8.19 1.82 -10.56
CA CYS A 122 7.07 1.24 -9.85
C CYS A 122 5.93 0.84 -10.79
N PHE A 123 5.27 -0.28 -10.49
CA PHE A 123 4.01 -0.65 -11.10
C PHE A 123 2.85 0.12 -10.44
N VAL A 124 2.47 1.24 -11.05
CA VAL A 124 1.31 2.02 -10.60
C VAL A 124 0.02 1.40 -11.13
N SER A 125 -0.81 0.87 -10.21
CA SER A 125 -2.01 0.07 -10.50
C SER A 125 -3.18 0.48 -9.59
N THR A 126 -4.22 -0.35 -9.50
CA THR A 126 -5.37 -0.15 -8.59
C THR A 126 -5.44 -1.25 -7.55
N SER A 127 -6.16 -1.02 -6.46
CA SER A 127 -6.45 -2.01 -5.43
C SER A 127 -7.03 -3.30 -6.02
N GLU A 128 -8.01 -3.17 -6.91
CA GLU A 128 -8.64 -4.31 -7.58
C GLU A 128 -7.65 -5.09 -8.47
N ASN A 129 -6.79 -4.39 -9.22
CA ASN A 129 -5.74 -5.02 -9.99
C ASN A 129 -4.79 -5.84 -9.11
N VAL A 130 -4.32 -5.28 -7.99
CA VAL A 130 -3.46 -5.98 -7.04
C VAL A 130 -4.15 -7.23 -6.49
N ILE A 131 -5.40 -7.10 -6.04
CA ILE A 131 -6.17 -8.20 -5.44
C ILE A 131 -6.32 -9.37 -6.41
N PHE A 132 -6.74 -9.11 -7.65
CA PHE A 132 -6.89 -10.19 -8.64
C PHE A 132 -5.56 -10.76 -9.12
N LYS A 133 -4.49 -9.95 -9.20
CA LYS A 133 -3.15 -10.45 -9.52
C LYS A 133 -2.62 -11.43 -8.48
N LEU A 134 -2.92 -11.22 -7.20
CA LEU A 134 -2.53 -12.14 -6.13
C LEU A 134 -3.24 -13.49 -6.25
N MET A 135 -4.52 -13.49 -6.64
CA MET A 135 -5.30 -14.72 -6.80
C MET A 135 -4.99 -15.48 -8.10
N LYS A 136 -4.64 -14.76 -9.19
CA LYS A 136 -4.34 -15.25 -10.55
C LYS A 136 -5.47 -15.97 -11.28
N ASP A 137 -6.27 -16.78 -10.60
CA ASP A 137 -7.29 -17.65 -11.18
C ASP A 137 -8.57 -17.67 -10.32
N LYS A 138 -9.74 -17.90 -10.94
CA LYS A 138 -11.02 -18.02 -10.24
C LYS A 138 -11.07 -19.21 -9.28
N ASN A 139 -10.24 -20.23 -9.50
CA ASN A 139 -10.15 -21.44 -8.70
C ASN A 139 -9.17 -21.28 -7.52
N HIS A 140 -8.62 -20.08 -7.30
CA HIS A 140 -7.80 -19.81 -6.11
C HIS A 140 -8.61 -20.12 -4.84
N PRO A 141 -8.05 -20.81 -3.83
CA PRO A 141 -8.81 -21.24 -2.65
C PRO A 141 -9.52 -20.10 -1.91
N ALA A 142 -8.93 -18.90 -1.92
CA ALA A 142 -9.50 -17.70 -1.27
C ALA A 142 -10.48 -16.91 -2.17
N PHE A 143 -10.68 -17.28 -3.44
CA PHE A 143 -11.43 -16.47 -4.41
C PHE A 143 -12.86 -16.17 -3.95
N ASP A 144 -13.59 -17.18 -3.48
CA ASP A 144 -14.97 -17.02 -3.05
C ASP A 144 -15.12 -16.08 -1.85
N THR A 145 -14.14 -16.06 -0.95
CA THR A 145 -14.12 -15.12 0.18
C THR A 145 -13.73 -13.71 -0.28
N VAL A 146 -12.67 -13.58 -1.09
CA VAL A 146 -12.12 -12.29 -1.51
C VAL A 146 -13.05 -11.55 -2.47
N ARG A 147 -13.76 -12.24 -3.38
CA ARG A 147 -14.66 -11.60 -4.35
C ARG A 147 -15.77 -10.77 -3.69
N HIS A 148 -16.14 -11.10 -2.45
CA HIS A 148 -17.14 -10.33 -1.69
C HIS A 148 -16.63 -8.93 -1.31
N VAL A 149 -15.31 -8.75 -1.15
CA VAL A 149 -14.68 -7.46 -0.82
C VAL A 149 -14.59 -6.54 -2.05
N VAL A 150 -14.47 -7.12 -3.25
CA VAL A 150 -14.38 -6.41 -4.53
C VAL A 150 -15.70 -6.36 -5.31
N ARG A 151 -16.81 -6.84 -4.72
CA ARG A 151 -18.13 -6.81 -5.37
C ARG A 151 -18.59 -5.38 -5.66
N ASP A 152 -18.42 -4.49 -4.69
CA ASP A 152 -18.78 -3.09 -4.88
C ASP A 152 -17.65 -2.40 -5.64
N VAL A 153 -17.98 -1.53 -6.59
CA VAL A 153 -16.99 -0.81 -7.39
C VAL A 153 -16.12 0.07 -6.48
N SER A 154 -14.84 0.20 -6.78
CA SER A 154 -13.96 1.14 -6.09
C SER A 154 -14.44 2.58 -6.27
N VAL A 155 -14.29 3.39 -5.22
CA VAL A 155 -14.70 4.79 -5.24
C VAL A 155 -13.85 5.53 -6.27
N ASP A 156 -14.49 6.27 -7.19
CA ASP A 156 -13.80 7.13 -8.15
C ASP A 156 -12.94 8.15 -7.39
N THR A 157 -11.64 8.14 -7.68
CA THR A 157 -10.67 9.05 -7.06
C THR A 157 -10.23 10.18 -7.98
N GLY A 158 -10.87 10.34 -9.15
CA GLY A 158 -10.58 11.38 -10.13
C GLY A 158 -9.33 11.14 -10.98
N LEU A 159 -8.72 9.94 -10.90
CA LEU A 159 -7.51 9.61 -11.65
C LEU A 159 -7.76 9.36 -13.15
N ALA A 160 -8.97 8.97 -13.52
CA ALA A 160 -9.34 8.69 -14.93
C ALA A 160 -9.80 9.95 -15.69
N LYS A 161 -10.01 11.08 -14.99
CA LYS A 161 -10.40 12.35 -15.60
C LYS A 161 -9.12 13.07 -16.02
N LEU A 162 -8.74 12.85 -17.29
CA LEU A 162 -7.77 13.62 -18.05
C LEU A 162 -8.54 14.55 -18.99
#